data_AF-A0A451BHC0-F1
#
_entry.id   AF-A0A451BHC0-F1
#
_cell.length_a   1.000
_cell.length_b   1.000
_cell.length_c   1.000
_cell.angle_alpha   90.00
_cell.angle_beta   90.00
_cell.angle_gamma   90.00
#
_symmetry.space_group_name_H-M   'P 1'
#
loop_
_entity.id
_entity.type
_entity.pdbx_description
1 polymer ?
#
loop_
_entity_poly.entity_id
_entity_poly.type
_entity_poly.pdbx_seq_one_letter_code
_entity_poly.pdbx_strand_id
1 'polypeptide(L)'
;DNLDEWVYAFKNNEVLDEFTAPGIGALKEKLDYLKMDEEEKRRFDKHVDRTRSNQGTADYFREKGLEEGIQIGRKKGREEGREEGREEGREEGREEGREEGLEKGREEGWEEARKHLAKSLYENGAAIPLIVASTGLSEEAVGKLVDEA
;
A
#
# COMPACT_ATOMS: atom_id res chain seq x y z
N ASP A 1 -40.03 -19.31 44.55
CA ASP A 1 -39.21 -18.09 44.64
C ASP A 1 -37.76 -18.46 44.35
N ASN A 2 -36.92 -17.54 43.85
CA ASN A 2 -35.49 -17.81 43.61
C ASN A 2 -34.81 -18.30 44.90
N LEU A 3 -35.21 -17.77 46.05
CA LEU A 3 -34.69 -18.20 47.35
C LEU A 3 -35.02 -19.67 47.65
N ASP A 4 -36.22 -20.15 47.28
CA ASP A 4 -36.62 -21.54 47.49
C ASP A 4 -35.76 -22.51 46.68
N GLU A 5 -35.41 -22.13 45.44
CA GLU A 5 -34.51 -22.92 44.58
C GLU A 5 -33.13 -23.06 45.22
N TRP A 6 -32.57 -21.96 45.73
CA TRP A 6 -31.29 -21.98 46.46
C TRP A 6 -31.37 -22.81 47.74
N VAL A 7 -32.44 -22.66 48.52
CA VAL A 7 -32.65 -23.42 49.76
C VAL A 7 -32.76 -24.92 49.45
N TYR A 8 -33.50 -25.29 48.40
CA TYR A 8 -33.58 -26.68 47.95
C TYR A 8 -32.19 -27.20 47.54
N ALA A 9 -31.46 -26.42 46.74
CA ALA A 9 -30.17 -26.84 46.20
C ALA A 9 -29.16 -27.18 47.29
N PHE A 10 -29.06 -26.33 48.33
CA PHE A 10 -28.15 -26.57 49.45
C PHE A 10 -28.63 -27.66 50.41
N LYS A 11 -29.94 -27.84 50.59
CA LYS A 11 -30.48 -28.91 51.45
C LYS A 11 -30.27 -30.29 50.85
N ASN A 12 -30.44 -30.41 49.55
CA ASN A 12 -30.39 -31.69 48.85
C ASN A 12 -29.05 -31.95 48.15
N ASN A 13 -28.13 -30.97 48.16
CA ASN A 13 -26.89 -30.99 47.38
C ASN A 13 -27.15 -31.29 45.89
N GLU A 14 -28.23 -30.76 45.33
CA GLU A 14 -28.66 -31.01 43.96
C GLU A 14 -29.41 -29.82 43.38
N VAL A 15 -29.08 -29.42 42.15
CA VAL A 15 -29.79 -28.39 41.41
C VAL A 15 -30.57 -29.06 40.29
N LEU A 16 -31.90 -28.96 40.34
CA LEU A 16 -32.79 -29.52 39.32
C LEU A 16 -32.65 -28.74 38.00
N ASP A 17 -32.89 -29.40 36.86
CA ASP A 17 -32.81 -28.80 35.52
C ASP A 17 -33.76 -27.61 35.32
N GLU A 18 -34.87 -27.61 36.06
CA GLU A 18 -35.92 -26.60 35.99
C GLU A 18 -35.57 -25.31 36.76
N PHE A 19 -34.50 -25.31 37.57
CA PHE A 19 -34.13 -24.16 38.37
C PHE A 19 -33.54 -23.06 37.49
N THR A 20 -34.04 -21.83 37.67
CA THR A 20 -33.68 -20.67 36.83
C THR A 20 -33.12 -19.51 37.64
N ALA A 21 -32.96 -19.66 38.96
CA ALA A 21 -32.37 -18.64 39.81
C ALA A 21 -31.01 -18.15 39.27
N PRO A 22 -30.78 -16.84 39.17
CA PRO A 22 -29.56 -16.29 38.60
C PRO A 22 -28.29 -16.87 39.26
N GLY A 23 -27.42 -17.49 38.46
CA GLY A 23 -26.16 -18.07 38.92
C GLY A 23 -26.25 -19.50 39.49
N ILE A 24 -27.44 -20.08 39.62
CA ILE A 24 -27.62 -21.44 40.18
C ILE A 24 -27.01 -22.53 39.31
N GLY A 25 -26.88 -22.29 37.99
CA GLY A 25 -26.17 -23.19 37.07
C GLY A 25 -24.70 -23.40 37.43
N ALA A 26 -24.00 -22.37 37.94
CA ALA A 26 -22.62 -22.53 38.39
C ALA A 26 -22.51 -23.40 39.66
N LEU A 27 -23.55 -23.39 40.52
CA LEU A 27 -23.63 -24.30 41.66
C LEU A 27 -23.88 -25.73 41.18
N LYS A 28 -24.77 -25.92 40.19
CA LYS A 28 -25.06 -27.22 39.58
C LYS A 28 -23.79 -27.89 39.04
N GLU A 29 -23.04 -27.17 38.20
CA GLU A 29 -21.77 -27.68 37.64
C GLU A 29 -20.78 -28.12 38.72
N LYS A 30 -20.69 -27.35 39.82
CA LYS A 30 -19.83 -27.71 40.97
C LYS A 30 -20.33 -28.95 41.71
N LEU A 31 -21.63 -29.04 41.97
CA LEU A 31 -22.22 -30.19 42.66
C LEU A 31 -22.10 -31.46 41.82
N ASP A 32 -22.34 -31.36 40.51
CA ASP A 32 -22.18 -32.47 39.58
C ASP A 32 -20.72 -32.94 39.54
N TYR A 33 -19.75 -32.02 39.47
CA TYR A 33 -18.33 -32.37 39.58
C TYR A 33 -18.00 -33.04 40.92
N LEU A 34 -18.52 -32.54 42.04
CA LEU A 34 -18.23 -33.12 43.35
C LEU A 34 -18.79 -34.54 43.49
N LYS A 35 -19.95 -34.81 42.88
CA LYS A 35 -20.61 -36.13 42.85
C LYS A 35 -19.91 -37.16 41.96
N MET A 36 -19.07 -36.73 41.02
CA MET A 36 -18.30 -37.65 40.17
C MET A 36 -17.31 -38.50 40.96
N ASP A 37 -17.12 -39.74 40.51
CA ASP A 37 -16.04 -40.60 41.00
C ASP A 37 -14.65 -40.14 40.48
N GLU A 38 -13.58 -40.76 40.98
CA GLU A 38 -12.22 -40.38 40.64
C GLU A 38 -11.86 -40.64 39.17
N GLU A 39 -12.46 -41.66 38.54
CA GLU A 39 -12.23 -41.96 37.14
C GLU A 39 -12.96 -40.96 36.23
N GLU A 40 -14.19 -40.60 36.59
CA GLU A 40 -15.01 -39.57 35.96
C GLU A 40 -14.35 -38.20 36.04
N LYS A 41 -13.88 -37.79 37.23
CA LYS A 41 -13.13 -36.52 37.42
C LYS A 41 -11.90 -36.47 36.54
N ARG A 42 -11.09 -37.54 36.54
CA ARG A 42 -9.89 -37.61 35.71
C ARG A 42 -10.21 -37.52 34.21
N ARG A 43 -11.30 -38.14 33.74
CA ARG A 43 -11.74 -38.02 32.34
C ARG A 43 -12.20 -36.61 32.00
N PHE A 44 -12.95 -35.97 32.90
CA PHE A 44 -13.43 -34.60 32.75
C PHE A 44 -12.27 -33.61 32.70
N ASP A 45 -11.34 -33.66 33.66
CA ASP A 45 -10.18 -32.78 33.74
C ASP A 45 -9.29 -32.93 32.50
N LYS A 46 -9.02 -34.18 32.09
CA LYS A 46 -8.25 -34.46 30.86
C LYS A 46 -8.94 -33.90 29.61
N HIS A 47 -10.27 -33.93 29.55
CA HIS A 47 -11.02 -33.35 28.45
C HIS A 47 -10.89 -31.83 28.43
N VAL A 48 -11.06 -31.17 29.59
CA VAL A 48 -10.91 -29.72 29.73
C VAL A 48 -9.51 -29.27 29.34
N ASP A 49 -8.47 -29.96 29.82
CA ASP A 49 -7.08 -29.66 29.49
C ASP A 49 -6.80 -29.82 28.00
N ARG A 50 -7.28 -30.90 27.37
CA ARG A 50 -7.12 -31.11 25.94
C ARG A 50 -7.80 -30.01 25.13
N THR A 51 -9.01 -29.61 25.53
CA THR A 51 -9.75 -28.53 24.84
C THR A 51 -9.02 -27.20 24.98
N ARG A 52 -8.53 -26.83 26.17
CA ARG A 52 -7.73 -25.62 26.39
C ARG A 52 -6.43 -25.63 25.59
N SER A 53 -5.70 -26.74 25.59
CA SER A 53 -4.45 -26.89 24.83
C SER A 53 -4.70 -26.77 23.32
N ASN A 54 -5.76 -27.38 22.81
CA ASN A 54 -6.14 -27.28 21.40
C ASN A 54 -6.53 -25.85 21.03
N GLN A 55 -7.29 -25.17 21.88
CA GLN A 55 -7.65 -23.76 21.69
C GLN A 55 -6.41 -22.86 21.66
N GLY A 56 -5.51 -22.98 22.65
CA GLY A 56 -4.27 -22.21 22.67
C GLY A 56 -3.38 -22.45 21.46
N THR A 57 -3.34 -23.69 20.96
CA THR A 57 -2.61 -24.05 19.73
C THR A 57 -3.24 -23.39 18.51
N ALA A 58 -4.57 -23.43 18.39
CA ALA A 58 -5.29 -22.81 17.28
C ALA A 58 -5.14 -21.28 17.28
N ASP A 59 -5.20 -20.63 18.44
CA ASP A 59 -5.01 -19.20 18.59
C ASP A 59 -3.59 -18.77 18.23
N TYR A 60 -2.58 -19.53 18.67
CA TYR A 60 -1.18 -19.32 18.29
C TYR A 60 -0.99 -19.36 16.76
N PHE A 61 -1.51 -20.39 16.08
CA PHE A 61 -1.40 -20.48 14.63
C PHE A 61 -2.18 -19.39 13.89
N ARG A 62 -3.33 -18.96 14.42
CA ARG A 62 -4.09 -17.84 13.87
C ARG A 62 -3.30 -16.54 13.97
N GLU A 63 -2.74 -16.24 15.14
CA GLU A 63 -1.93 -15.05 15.38
C GLU A 63 -0.70 -15.04 14.48
N LYS A 64 0.03 -16.17 14.41
CA LYS A 64 1.18 -16.31 13.52
C LYS A 64 0.82 -16.15 12.05
N GLY A 65 -0.26 -16.79 11.59
CA GLY A 65 -0.72 -16.65 10.21
C GLY A 65 -1.13 -15.22 9.86
N LEU A 66 -1.75 -14.49 10.79
CA LEU A 66 -2.09 -13.09 10.60
C LEU A 66 -0.82 -12.21 10.54
N GLU A 67 0.12 -12.43 11.46
CA GLU A 67 1.41 -11.72 11.48
C GLU A 67 2.18 -11.92 10.18
N GLU A 68 2.34 -13.18 9.74
CA GLU A 68 2.99 -13.52 8.47
C GLU A 68 2.27 -12.92 7.27
N GLY A 69 0.93 -13.01 7.24
CA GLY A 69 0.12 -12.42 6.17
C GLY A 69 0.30 -10.91 6.05
N ILE A 70 0.33 -10.19 7.17
CA ILE A 70 0.58 -8.74 7.19
C ILE A 70 2.00 -8.42 6.69
N GLN A 71 3.00 -9.18 7.13
CA GLN A 71 4.39 -8.97 6.70
C GLN A 71 4.56 -9.21 5.20
N ILE A 72 4.01 -10.30 4.67
CA ILE A 72 4.04 -10.62 3.24
C ILE A 72 3.30 -9.53 2.44
N GLY A 73 2.10 -9.15 2.86
CA GLY A 73 1.32 -8.11 2.19
C GLY A 73 2.04 -6.77 2.14
N ARG A 74 2.64 -6.34 3.26
CA ARG A 74 3.44 -5.10 3.31
C ARG A 74 4.68 -5.16 2.43
N LYS A 75 5.39 -6.29 2.41
CA LYS A 75 6.59 -6.46 1.59
C LYS A 75 6.25 -6.39 0.11
N LYS A 76 5.23 -7.16 -0.33
CA LYS A 76 4.77 -7.17 -1.72
C LYS A 76 4.29 -5.80 -2.17
N GLY A 77 3.37 -5.18 -1.43
CA GLY A 77 2.84 -3.87 -1.81
C GLY A 77 3.91 -2.77 -1.87
N ARG A 78 4.97 -2.86 -1.04
CA ARG A 78 6.10 -1.93 -1.11
C ARG A 78 7.02 -2.20 -2.30
N GLU A 79 7.21 -3.46 -2.67
CA GLU A 79 8.03 -3.86 -3.82
C GLU A 79 7.34 -3.47 -5.12
N GLU A 80 6.07 -3.86 -5.28
CA GLU A 80 5.21 -3.52 -6.43
C GLU A 80 5.11 -1.99 -6.60
N GLY A 81 4.74 -1.25 -5.55
CA GLY A 81 4.63 0.21 -5.66
C GLY A 81 5.95 0.94 -5.92
N ARG A 82 7.09 0.33 -5.58
CA ARG A 82 8.42 0.88 -5.91
C ARG A 82 8.81 0.59 -7.36
N GLU A 83 8.44 -0.58 -7.87
CA GLU A 83 8.69 -0.97 -9.25
C GLU A 83 7.85 -0.12 -10.20
N GLU A 84 6.53 -0.05 -9.97
CA GLU A 84 5.59 0.78 -10.74
C GLU A 84 6.03 2.25 -10.76
N GLY A 85 6.25 2.85 -9.58
CA GLY A 85 6.66 4.26 -9.51
C GLY A 85 8.04 4.54 -10.13
N ARG A 86 8.93 3.54 -10.25
CA ARG A 86 10.21 3.69 -10.94
C ARG A 86 10.04 3.55 -12.46
N GLU A 87 9.15 2.69 -12.91
CA GLU A 87 8.84 2.52 -14.33
C GLU A 87 8.15 3.77 -14.88
N GLU A 88 7.06 4.20 -14.24
CA GLU A 88 6.32 5.41 -14.61
C GLU A 88 7.23 6.65 -14.64
N GLY A 89 7.95 6.92 -13.54
CA GLY A 89 8.83 8.09 -13.49
C GLY A 89 10.00 8.04 -14.48
N ARG A 90 10.40 6.86 -14.95
CA ARG A 90 11.43 6.71 -15.99
C ARG A 90 10.85 6.89 -17.40
N GLU A 91 9.61 6.49 -17.62
CA GLU A 91 8.90 6.70 -18.87
C GLU A 91 8.59 8.18 -19.06
N GLU A 92 7.93 8.81 -18.08
CA GLU A 92 7.61 10.25 -18.10
C GLU A 92 8.88 11.10 -18.29
N GLY A 93 9.92 10.87 -17.48
CA GLY A 93 11.16 11.66 -17.58
C GLY A 93 11.91 11.46 -18.90
N ARG A 94 11.71 10.34 -19.62
CA ARG A 94 12.28 10.14 -20.95
C ARG A 94 11.46 10.82 -22.04
N GLU A 95 10.14 10.81 -21.91
CA GLU A 95 9.24 11.47 -22.84
C GLU A 95 9.45 12.98 -22.78
N GLU A 96 9.38 13.57 -21.58
CA GLU A 96 9.64 15.00 -21.36
C GLU A 96 11.03 15.39 -21.86
N GLY A 97 12.08 14.67 -21.45
CA GLY A 97 13.45 14.97 -21.88
C GLY A 97 13.67 14.85 -23.40
N ARG A 98 12.92 13.97 -24.07
CA ARG A 98 12.97 13.83 -25.53
C ARG A 98 12.23 14.96 -26.22
N GLU A 99 11.07 15.36 -25.72
CA GLU A 99 10.29 16.47 -26.26
C GLU A 99 11.06 17.78 -26.13
N GLU A 100 11.55 18.11 -24.93
CA GLU A 100 12.36 19.31 -24.70
C GLU A 100 13.63 19.32 -25.56
N GLY A 101 14.29 18.17 -25.69
CA GLY A 101 15.49 18.04 -26.53
C GLY A 101 15.21 18.24 -28.02
N LEU A 102 14.08 17.74 -28.52
CA LEU A 102 13.65 17.93 -29.91
C LEU A 102 13.24 19.37 -30.18
N GLU A 103 12.55 20.02 -29.25
CA GLU A 103 12.14 21.42 -29.38
C GLU A 103 13.37 22.34 -29.43
N LYS A 104 14.29 22.22 -28.46
CA LYS A 104 15.56 22.97 -28.46
C LYS A 104 16.38 22.72 -29.72
N GLY A 105 16.56 21.45 -30.10
CA GLY A 105 17.33 21.12 -31.29
C GLY A 105 16.72 21.69 -32.58
N ARG A 106 15.39 21.76 -32.65
CA ARG A 106 14.68 22.38 -33.77
C ARG A 106 14.83 23.89 -33.78
N GLU A 107 14.74 24.54 -32.63
CA GLU A 107 14.93 26.00 -32.51
C GLU A 107 16.36 26.41 -32.86
N GLU A 108 17.36 25.74 -32.27
CA GLU A 108 18.78 25.96 -32.58
C GLU A 108 19.09 25.72 -34.06
N GLY A 109 18.56 24.65 -34.64
CA GLY A 109 18.71 24.36 -36.07
C GLY A 109 18.06 25.41 -36.97
N TRP A 110 16.90 25.95 -36.56
CA TRP A 110 16.23 27.05 -37.27
C TRP A 110 17.02 28.35 -37.19
N GLU A 111 17.55 28.70 -36.02
CA GLU A 111 18.42 29.87 -35.88
C GLU A 111 19.66 29.77 -36.76
N GLU A 112 20.33 28.63 -36.74
CA GLU A 112 21.56 28.43 -37.52
C GLU A 112 21.28 28.45 -39.03
N ALA A 113 20.17 27.86 -39.47
CA ALA A 113 19.72 27.95 -40.86
C ALA A 113 19.43 29.40 -41.29
N ARG A 114 18.83 30.22 -40.41
CA ARG A 114 18.57 31.65 -40.68
C ARG A 114 19.87 32.45 -40.81
N LYS A 115 20.87 32.17 -39.95
CA LYS A 115 22.21 32.79 -40.05
C LYS A 115 22.92 32.39 -41.34
N HIS A 116 22.90 31.11 -41.71
CA HIS A 116 23.48 30.63 -42.96
C HIS A 116 22.81 31.26 -44.18
N LEU A 117 21.48 31.36 -44.19
CA LEU A 117 20.74 32.04 -45.24
C LEU A 117 21.12 33.52 -45.33
N ALA A 118 21.25 34.21 -44.20
CA ALA A 118 21.65 35.61 -44.16
C ALA A 118 23.02 35.84 -44.80
N LYS A 119 24.03 35.05 -44.41
CA LYS A 119 25.39 35.11 -44.98
C LYS A 119 25.37 34.84 -46.48
N SER A 120 24.68 33.77 -46.90
CA SER A 120 24.57 33.41 -48.31
C SER A 120 23.92 34.52 -49.15
N LEU A 121 22.83 35.14 -48.67
CA LEU A 121 22.19 36.25 -49.38
C LEU A 121 23.10 37.47 -49.48
N TYR A 122 23.84 37.78 -48.42
CA TYR A 122 24.80 38.89 -48.41
C TYR A 122 25.94 38.67 -49.41
N GLU A 123 26.56 37.49 -49.42
CA GLU A 123 27.61 37.12 -50.36
C GLU A 123 27.17 37.22 -51.83
N ASN A 124 25.88 37.00 -52.09
CA ASN A 124 25.28 37.14 -53.42
C ASN A 124 24.82 38.59 -53.74
N GLY A 125 25.18 39.57 -52.90
CA GLY A 125 24.92 40.99 -53.15
C GLY A 125 23.49 41.45 -52.81
N ALA A 126 22.73 40.68 -52.02
CA ALA A 126 21.42 41.14 -51.56
C ALA A 126 21.57 42.32 -50.59
N ALA A 127 20.68 43.31 -50.68
CA ALA A 127 20.68 44.45 -49.78
C ALA A 127 20.24 44.05 -48.37
N ILE A 128 20.87 44.64 -47.33
CA ILE A 128 20.59 44.36 -45.91
C ILE A 128 19.07 44.39 -45.56
N PRO A 129 18.27 45.38 -46.03
CA PRO A 129 16.84 45.39 -45.76
C PRO A 129 16.09 44.15 -46.28
N LEU A 130 16.52 43.62 -47.44
CA LEU A 130 15.94 42.40 -48.01
C LEU A 130 16.35 41.16 -47.17
N ILE A 131 17.60 41.10 -46.71
CA ILE A 131 18.08 40.00 -45.86
C ILE A 131 17.33 39.96 -44.53
N VAL A 132 17.13 41.12 -43.89
CA VAL A 132 16.31 41.26 -42.68
C VAL A 132 14.88 40.77 -42.93
N ALA A 133 14.26 41.18 -44.04
CA ALA A 133 12.91 40.74 -44.38
C ALA A 133 12.80 39.23 -44.70
N SER A 134 13.80 38.65 -45.38
CA SER A 134 13.80 37.24 -45.79
C SER A 134 14.17 36.27 -44.67
N THR A 135 15.07 36.68 -43.78
CA THR A 135 15.54 35.83 -42.68
C THR A 135 14.81 36.12 -41.39
N GLY A 136 14.19 37.30 -41.24
CA GLY A 136 13.55 37.78 -40.01
C GLY A 136 14.52 38.08 -38.86
N LEU A 137 15.83 38.10 -39.11
CA LEU A 137 16.85 38.53 -38.14
C LEU A 137 16.80 40.05 -38.00
N SER A 138 17.21 40.58 -36.84
CA SER A 138 17.33 42.03 -36.67
C SER A 138 18.46 42.60 -37.53
N GLU A 139 18.36 43.87 -37.90
CA GLU A 139 19.39 44.56 -38.69
C GLU A 139 20.76 44.55 -37.98
N GLU A 140 20.78 44.65 -36.65
CA GLU A 140 21.98 44.51 -35.84
C GLU A 140 22.57 43.09 -35.91
N ALA A 141 21.75 42.05 -35.85
CA ALA A 141 22.21 40.67 -35.95
C ALA A 141 22.76 40.35 -37.35
N VAL A 142 22.13 40.85 -38.41
CA VAL A 142 22.64 40.75 -39.78
C VAL A 142 23.96 41.51 -39.92
N GLY A 143 24.07 42.72 -39.36
CA GLY A 143 25.31 43.50 -39.33
C GLY A 143 26.47 42.73 -38.70
N LYS A 144 26.27 42.17 -37.49
CA LYS A 144 27.30 41.34 -36.83
C LYS A 144 27.71 40.11 -37.65
N LEU A 145 26.75 39.40 -38.24
CA LEU A 145 27.03 38.21 -39.05
C LEU A 145 27.85 38.50 -40.31
N VAL A 146 27.67 39.71 -40.85
CA VAL A 146 28.33 40.19 -42.06
C VAL A 146 29.70 40.80 -41.75
N ASP A 147 29.84 41.50 -40.62
CA ASP A 147 31.12 42.06 -40.15
C ASP A 147 32.12 40.96 -39.71
N GLU A 148 31.62 39.78 -39.36
CA GLU A 148 32.39 38.59 -39.00
C GLU A 148 32.75 37.67 -40.19
N ALA A 149 32.30 37.98 -41.42
CA ALA A 149 32.50 37.19 -42.64
C ALA A 149 33.67 37.73 -43.51
#